data_AF-A0A957J2X1-F1
#
_entry.id   AF-A0A957J2X1-F1
#
_cell.length_a   1.000
_cell.length_b   1.000
_cell.length_c   1.000
_cell.angle_alpha   90.00
_cell.angle_beta   90.00
_cell.angle_gamma   90.00
#
_symmetry.space_group_name_H-M   'P 1'
#
loop_
_entity.id
_entity.type
_entity.pdbx_description
1 polymer ?
#
loop_
_entity_poly.entity_id
_entity_poly.type
_entity_poly.pdbx_seq_one_letter_code
_entity_poly.pdbx_strand_id
1 'polypeptide(L)'
;MKTIKEKNRGDWVALAAWQSQLSKAQDEPWLARLMLQQGERILRRFVYFYNRLRDLPRKTRRIVQKRLITTLAGAALLLALSGTPSVHAATITVDGITCILADAITAANTDTATNGCIAGDAGSDTIDLQTDVTLTSALPIISSNIILQGNNHTINGNNSYRVLELNSAGNLTLNNATITGGSATGPGGGIYNYSGVVTINNSTINNNYASTYGGGIRNDFGLVTINNSTISGNTSGGSGGGIDSDNYTLTINNSTITGNSAGTYGGGIANGGGDTTLNRTIVSGNTAVSGNNEILQFGGNIYANNFNLFGENSESDTEAFSGAGTFTPGLTDITATNNGTNSAALGSILNIALANNSPNGDPNIPDYPDTHALVSGSPAIDAAPSAA
;
A
#
# COMPACT_ATOMS: atom_id res chain seq x y z
N MET A 1 21.30 31.73 -6.06
CA MET A 1 21.58 31.35 -7.47
C MET A 1 22.91 30.59 -7.66
N LYS A 2 23.96 30.81 -6.85
CA LYS A 2 25.20 29.99 -6.88
C LYS A 2 25.00 28.55 -6.37
N THR A 3 24.15 28.35 -5.36
CA THR A 3 23.91 27.04 -4.71
C THR A 3 23.07 26.05 -5.54
N ILE A 4 22.08 26.51 -6.30
CA ILE A 4 21.26 25.65 -7.19
C ILE A 4 22.08 25.18 -8.41
N LYS A 5 22.96 26.04 -8.94
CA LYS A 5 23.86 25.68 -10.05
C LYS A 5 24.91 24.64 -9.65
N GLU A 6 25.37 24.66 -8.40
CA GLU A 6 26.35 23.69 -7.90
C GLU A 6 25.72 22.31 -7.61
N LYS A 7 24.51 22.27 -7.03
CA LYS A 7 23.75 21.03 -6.80
C LYS A 7 23.46 20.32 -8.13
N ASN A 8 22.92 21.04 -9.12
CA ASN A 8 22.64 20.50 -10.45
C ASN A 8 23.91 20.02 -11.18
N ARG A 9 25.05 20.72 -11.02
CA ARG A 9 26.32 20.33 -11.65
C ARG A 9 26.89 19.04 -11.05
N GLY A 10 26.64 18.80 -9.76
CA GLY A 10 27.05 17.57 -9.07
C GLY A 10 26.38 16.33 -9.65
N ASP A 11 25.07 16.42 -9.88
CA ASP A 11 24.21 15.33 -10.34
C ASP A 11 24.45 14.99 -11.81
N TRP A 12 24.65 15.98 -12.68
CA TRP A 12 25.02 15.75 -14.09
C TRP A 12 26.34 14.99 -14.24
N VAL A 13 27.34 15.29 -13.40
CA VAL A 13 28.64 14.64 -13.45
C VAL A 13 28.57 13.20 -12.92
N ALA A 14 27.73 12.95 -11.91
CA ALA A 14 27.46 11.60 -11.44
C ALA A 14 26.71 10.77 -12.49
N LEU A 15 25.71 11.34 -13.17
CA LEU A 15 24.97 10.66 -14.21
C LEU A 15 25.83 10.30 -15.43
N ALA A 16 26.73 11.20 -15.85
CA ALA A 16 27.70 10.90 -16.90
C ALA A 16 28.68 9.79 -16.50
N ALA A 17 29.11 9.76 -15.23
CA ALA A 17 29.95 8.70 -14.69
C ALA A 17 29.20 7.35 -14.64
N TRP A 18 27.91 7.37 -14.31
CA TRP A 18 27.03 6.20 -14.34
C TRP A 18 26.88 5.63 -15.75
N GLN A 19 26.57 6.49 -16.74
CA GLN A 19 26.46 6.08 -18.14
C GLN A 19 27.76 5.44 -18.65
N SER A 20 28.92 5.96 -18.22
CA SER A 20 30.21 5.34 -18.53
C SER A 20 30.36 3.94 -17.90
N GLN A 21 29.82 3.70 -16.70
CA GLN A 21 29.79 2.36 -16.11
C GLN A 21 28.83 1.43 -16.85
N LEU A 22 27.64 1.91 -17.21
CA LEU A 22 26.64 1.13 -17.95
C LEU A 22 27.18 0.70 -19.32
N SER A 23 27.86 1.60 -20.03
CA SER A 23 28.51 1.28 -21.30
C SER A 23 29.59 0.21 -21.15
N LYS A 24 30.40 0.25 -20.08
CA LYS A 24 31.40 -0.78 -19.81
C LYS A 24 30.78 -2.11 -19.39
N ALA A 25 29.65 -2.07 -18.71
CA ALA A 25 28.91 -3.26 -18.31
C ALA A 25 28.30 -4.01 -19.49
N GLN A 26 28.11 -3.37 -20.66
CA GLN A 26 27.62 -4.05 -21.87
C GLN A 26 28.55 -5.16 -22.36
N ASP A 27 29.85 -5.06 -22.05
CA ASP A 27 30.84 -6.10 -22.36
C ASP A 27 30.72 -7.32 -21.39
N GLU A 28 29.92 -7.20 -20.32
CA GLU A 28 29.71 -8.20 -19.27
C GLU A 28 28.19 -8.46 -19.08
N PRO A 29 27.61 -9.45 -19.79
CA PRO A 29 26.15 -9.65 -19.86
C PRO A 29 25.45 -9.77 -18.49
N TRP A 30 26.11 -10.38 -17.51
CA TRP A 30 25.59 -10.51 -16.16
C TRP A 30 25.52 -9.16 -15.42
N LEU A 31 26.53 -8.30 -15.61
CA LEU A 31 26.62 -6.99 -14.97
C LEU A 31 25.67 -5.99 -15.63
N ALA A 32 25.56 -5.99 -16.97
CA ALA A 32 24.55 -5.19 -17.68
C ALA A 32 23.14 -5.56 -17.22
N ARG A 33 22.83 -6.86 -17.12
CA ARG A 33 21.53 -7.33 -16.65
C ARG A 33 21.25 -6.88 -15.22
N LEU A 34 22.23 -6.99 -14.31
CA LEU A 34 22.12 -6.51 -12.94
C LEU A 34 21.86 -5.00 -12.88
N MET A 35 22.63 -4.20 -13.62
CA MET A 35 22.50 -2.75 -13.67
C MET A 35 21.20 -2.28 -14.35
N LEU A 36 20.60 -3.08 -15.22
CA LEU A 36 19.31 -2.76 -15.84
C LEU A 36 18.12 -3.18 -14.95
N GLN A 37 18.17 -4.38 -14.36
CA GLN A 37 17.10 -4.90 -13.49
C GLN A 37 17.01 -4.16 -12.15
N GLN A 38 18.12 -3.64 -11.65
CA GLN A 38 18.22 -2.95 -10.35
C GLN A 38 18.60 -1.48 -10.54
N GLY A 39 18.38 -0.93 -11.74
CA GLY A 39 19.01 0.29 -12.23
C GLY A 39 18.78 1.51 -11.37
N GLU A 40 17.56 1.76 -10.91
CA GLU A 40 17.29 2.92 -10.04
C GLU A 40 17.97 2.80 -8.68
N ARG A 41 17.94 1.60 -8.08
CA ARG A 41 18.56 1.33 -6.77
C ARG A 41 20.07 1.49 -6.84
N ILE A 42 20.71 0.88 -7.84
CA ILE A 42 22.16 0.94 -8.02
C ILE A 42 22.57 2.37 -8.42
N LEU A 43 21.78 3.06 -9.26
CA LEU A 43 22.04 4.45 -9.65
C LEU A 43 22.04 5.38 -8.44
N ARG A 44 21.04 5.30 -7.54
CA ARG A 44 20.99 6.14 -6.33
C ARG A 44 22.22 5.92 -5.44
N ARG A 45 22.57 4.66 -5.16
CA ARG A 45 23.77 4.30 -4.39
C ARG A 45 25.05 4.76 -5.10
N PHE A 46 25.12 4.59 -6.41
CA PHE A 46 26.23 5.05 -7.22
C PHE A 46 26.41 6.56 -7.12
N VAL A 47 25.34 7.35 -7.28
CA VAL A 47 25.39 8.82 -7.20
C VAL A 47 25.87 9.25 -5.80
N TYR A 48 25.35 8.62 -4.74
CA TYR A 48 25.79 8.85 -3.37
C TYR A 48 27.30 8.61 -3.19
N PHE A 49 27.78 7.41 -3.52
CA PHE A 49 29.19 7.06 -3.32
C PHE A 49 30.12 7.84 -4.25
N TYR A 50 29.68 8.13 -5.48
CA TYR A 50 30.46 8.88 -6.44
C TYR A 50 30.67 10.33 -5.97
N ASN A 51 29.64 11.00 -5.49
CA ASN A 51 29.75 12.35 -4.94
C ASN A 51 30.65 12.35 -3.69
N ARG A 52 30.45 11.40 -2.76
CA ARG A 52 31.27 11.27 -1.55
C ARG A 52 32.75 11.02 -1.88
N LEU A 53 33.04 10.15 -2.84
CA LEU A 53 34.40 9.89 -3.32
C LEU A 53 34.99 11.09 -4.06
N ARG A 54 34.18 11.85 -4.82
CA ARG A 54 34.63 13.03 -5.55
C ARG A 54 35.10 14.14 -4.62
N ASP A 55 34.43 14.29 -3.48
CA ASP A 55 34.66 15.35 -2.51
C ASP A 55 35.87 15.06 -1.59
N LEU A 56 36.42 13.84 -1.64
CA LEU A 56 37.64 13.50 -0.90
C LEU A 56 38.87 14.28 -1.39
N PRO A 57 39.82 14.59 -0.48
CA PRO A 57 41.11 15.18 -0.85
C PRO A 57 41.82 14.36 -1.94
N ARG A 58 42.52 15.05 -2.86
CA ARG A 58 43.18 14.42 -4.02
C ARG A 58 44.07 13.23 -3.65
N LYS A 59 44.80 13.31 -2.52
CA LYS A 59 45.65 12.23 -2.01
C LYS A 59 44.82 11.00 -1.65
N THR A 60 43.70 11.18 -0.95
CA THR A 60 42.78 10.10 -0.54
C THR A 60 42.12 9.43 -1.73
N ARG A 61 41.66 10.19 -2.73
CA ARG A 61 41.07 9.63 -3.97
C ARG A 61 42.04 8.70 -4.69
N ARG A 62 43.30 9.13 -4.84
CA ARG A 62 44.35 8.32 -5.48
C ARG A 62 44.65 7.03 -4.71
N ILE A 63 44.57 7.05 -3.38
CA ILE A 63 44.75 5.86 -2.54
C ILE A 63 43.60 4.87 -2.80
N VAL A 64 42.35 5.34 -2.80
CA VAL A 64 41.17 4.49 -3.06
C VAL A 64 41.25 3.86 -4.45
N GLN A 65 41.52 4.66 -5.50
CA GLN A 65 41.66 4.19 -6.88
C GLN A 65 42.78 3.15 -7.04
N LYS A 66 43.93 3.35 -6.38
CA LYS A 66 45.04 2.40 -6.41
C LYS A 66 44.72 1.09 -5.67
N ARG A 67 44.08 1.17 -4.51
CA ARG A 67 43.73 -0.01 -3.70
C ARG A 67 42.69 -0.90 -4.37
N LEU A 68 41.72 -0.29 -5.05
CA LEU A 68 40.64 -1.00 -5.75
C LEU A 68 40.95 -1.28 -7.23
N ILE A 69 42.13 -0.88 -7.73
CA ILE A 69 42.56 -1.02 -9.13
C ILE A 69 41.45 -0.56 -10.11
N THR A 70 40.82 0.58 -9.81
CA THR A 70 39.65 1.04 -10.58
C THR A 70 39.55 2.57 -10.64
N THR A 71 38.68 3.07 -11.53
CA THR A 71 38.42 4.51 -11.65
C THR A 71 37.59 5.01 -10.47
N LEU A 72 37.42 6.33 -10.31
CA LEU A 72 36.53 6.85 -9.24
C LEU A 72 35.09 6.35 -9.42
N ALA A 73 34.63 6.32 -10.68
CA ALA A 73 33.32 5.77 -11.05
C ALA A 73 33.28 4.26 -10.80
N GLY A 74 34.34 3.52 -11.12
CA GLY A 74 34.40 2.09 -10.84
C GLY A 74 34.48 1.77 -9.35
N ALA A 75 35.11 2.62 -8.52
CA ALA A 75 35.10 2.50 -7.07
C ALA A 75 33.70 2.83 -6.51
N ALA A 76 33.02 3.84 -7.06
CA ALA A 76 31.65 4.15 -6.70
C ALA A 76 30.68 3.03 -7.10
N LEU A 77 30.89 2.41 -8.26
CA LEU A 77 30.13 1.24 -8.70
C LEU A 77 30.42 0.04 -7.80
N LEU A 78 31.68 -0.25 -7.51
CA LEU A 78 32.04 -1.30 -6.57
C LEU A 78 31.40 -1.06 -5.21
N LEU A 79 31.39 0.16 -4.67
CA LEU A 79 30.69 0.46 -3.41
C LEU A 79 29.17 0.37 -3.53
N ALA A 80 28.60 0.76 -4.67
CA ALA A 80 27.17 0.61 -4.94
C ALA A 80 26.75 -0.87 -5.07
N LEU A 81 27.68 -1.73 -5.51
CA LEU A 81 27.51 -3.19 -5.66
C LEU A 81 27.97 -3.99 -4.42
N SER A 82 28.91 -3.46 -3.63
CA SER A 82 29.54 -4.08 -2.45
C SER A 82 28.92 -3.63 -1.14
N GLY A 83 28.10 -2.57 -1.17
CA GLY A 83 26.98 -2.53 -0.27
C GLY A 83 26.30 -3.85 -0.51
N THR A 84 26.41 -4.76 0.46
CA THR A 84 25.54 -5.92 0.50
C THR A 84 24.16 -5.41 0.10
N PRO A 85 23.30 -6.19 -0.58
CA PRO A 85 21.89 -5.99 -0.26
C PRO A 85 21.88 -5.93 1.27
N SER A 86 21.56 -4.78 1.85
CA SER A 86 21.18 -4.82 3.25
C SER A 86 19.92 -5.64 3.16
N VAL A 87 20.10 -6.95 3.38
CA VAL A 87 19.02 -7.91 3.55
C VAL A 87 18.34 -7.61 4.89
N HIS A 88 18.92 -6.72 5.70
CA HIS A 88 18.22 -6.00 6.75
C HIS A 88 17.75 -4.67 6.22
N ALA A 89 16.45 -4.58 5.94
CA ALA A 89 15.74 -3.32 6.12
C ALA A 89 16.16 -2.70 7.46
N ALA A 90 16.45 -1.39 7.50
CA ALA A 90 16.65 -0.75 8.80
C ALA A 90 15.32 -0.86 9.58
N THR A 91 15.35 -1.45 10.77
CA THR A 91 14.15 -1.56 11.61
C THR A 91 14.09 -0.35 12.54
N ILE A 92 13.21 0.59 12.22
CA ILE A 92 12.92 1.78 13.01
C ILE A 92 11.79 1.45 13.99
N THR A 93 12.13 1.18 15.24
CA THR A 93 11.16 0.90 16.30
C THR A 93 10.43 2.17 16.74
N VAL A 94 9.10 2.14 16.72
CA VAL A 94 8.21 3.22 17.16
C VAL A 94 7.64 2.85 18.52
N ASP A 95 8.22 3.40 19.58
CA ASP A 95 7.81 3.20 20.97
C ASP A 95 6.83 4.29 21.48
N GLY A 96 6.60 5.33 20.68
CA GLY A 96 5.74 6.46 21.02
C GLY A 96 6.33 7.43 22.06
N ILE A 97 7.56 7.20 22.52
CA ILE A 97 8.24 8.02 23.54
C ILE A 97 9.51 8.63 22.96
N THR A 98 10.41 7.80 22.47
CA THR A 98 11.70 8.22 21.89
C THR A 98 11.62 8.36 20.38
N CYS A 99 10.83 7.51 19.73
CA CYS A 99 10.58 7.55 18.30
C CYS A 99 9.07 7.45 18.07
N ILE A 100 8.51 8.48 17.44
CA ILE A 100 7.11 8.52 17.03
C ILE A 100 6.99 8.20 15.54
N LEU A 101 5.80 7.77 15.11
CA LEU A 101 5.56 7.35 13.72
C LEU A 101 5.92 8.43 12.68
N ALA A 102 5.62 9.70 12.96
CA ALA A 102 5.94 10.80 12.04
C ALA A 102 7.46 10.94 11.82
N ASP A 103 8.24 10.83 12.89
CA ASP A 103 9.70 10.91 12.81
C ASP A 103 10.29 9.65 12.17
N ALA A 104 9.68 8.47 12.39
CA ALA A 104 10.10 7.23 11.76
C ALA A 104 9.90 7.26 10.23
N ILE A 105 8.74 7.74 9.77
CA ILE A 105 8.49 7.95 8.33
C ILE A 105 9.48 8.96 7.75
N THR A 106 9.77 10.04 8.47
CA THR A 106 10.78 11.02 8.04
C THR A 106 12.16 10.37 7.93
N ALA A 107 12.58 9.61 8.95
CA ALA A 107 13.88 8.98 8.98
C ALA A 107 14.08 7.91 7.89
N ALA A 108 13.02 7.16 7.56
CA ALA A 108 12.98 6.23 6.44
C ALA A 108 13.03 6.97 5.09
N ASN A 109 12.24 8.03 4.93
CA ASN A 109 12.25 8.82 3.69
C ASN A 109 13.60 9.48 3.39
N THR A 110 14.39 9.84 4.40
CA THR A 110 15.62 10.61 4.23
C THR A 110 16.90 9.80 4.45
N ASP A 111 16.82 8.54 4.85
CA ASP A 111 17.95 7.70 5.30
C ASP A 111 18.79 8.39 6.40
N THR A 112 18.14 9.17 7.28
CA THR A 112 18.82 9.91 8.35
C THR A 112 18.07 9.85 9.67
N ALA A 113 18.80 9.71 10.77
CA ALA A 113 18.22 9.73 12.10
C ALA A 113 17.44 11.03 12.34
N THR A 114 16.23 10.91 12.88
CA THR A 114 15.29 12.03 13.05
C THR A 114 14.68 11.95 14.44
N ASN A 115 14.90 12.98 15.27
CA ASN A 115 14.23 13.18 16.56
C ASN A 115 14.11 11.94 17.47
N GLY A 116 15.18 11.14 17.57
CA GLY A 116 15.22 9.93 18.40
C GLY A 116 14.98 8.62 17.64
N CYS A 117 14.41 8.68 16.44
CA CYS A 117 14.40 7.56 15.50
C CYS A 117 15.78 7.38 14.86
N ILE A 118 16.20 6.12 14.70
CA ILE A 118 17.41 5.78 13.96
C ILE A 118 17.26 6.12 12.47
N ALA A 119 18.39 6.22 11.76
CA ALA A 119 18.36 6.42 10.32
C ALA A 119 17.79 5.18 9.60
N GLY A 120 17.04 5.42 8.53
CA GLY A 120 16.78 4.40 7.51
C GLY A 120 18.04 4.00 6.74
N ASP A 121 17.88 3.13 5.75
CA ASP A 121 18.93 2.72 4.83
C ASP A 121 18.56 2.92 3.36
N ALA A 122 19.56 2.83 2.48
CA ALA A 122 19.35 3.00 1.03
C ALA A 122 18.56 1.84 0.37
N GLY A 123 17.81 1.06 1.14
CA GLY A 123 17.01 -0.10 0.79
C GLY A 123 15.52 0.15 1.08
N SER A 124 14.85 -0.85 1.63
CA SER A 124 13.50 -0.71 2.17
C SER A 124 13.63 -0.63 3.67
N ASP A 125 12.97 0.32 4.32
CA ASP A 125 12.99 0.42 5.77
C ASP A 125 11.79 -0.31 6.36
N THR A 126 11.97 -0.91 7.54
CA THR A 126 10.87 -1.45 8.33
C THR A 126 10.57 -0.49 9.47
N ILE A 127 9.37 0.08 9.50
CA ILE A 127 8.84 0.80 10.65
C ILE A 127 8.07 -0.21 11.48
N ASP A 128 8.50 -0.41 12.72
CA ASP A 128 8.01 -1.45 13.62
C ASP A 128 7.27 -0.83 14.79
N LEU A 129 5.93 -0.96 14.82
CA LEU A 129 5.10 -0.39 15.88
C LEU A 129 5.17 -1.25 17.15
N GLN A 130 5.36 -0.60 18.29
CA GLN A 130 5.33 -1.22 19.62
C GLN A 130 4.18 -0.66 20.51
N THR A 131 3.40 0.27 19.96
CA THR A 131 2.28 0.91 20.63
C THR A 131 1.27 1.39 19.60
N ASP A 132 0.03 1.57 20.03
CA ASP A 132 -0.97 2.31 19.28
C ASP A 132 -0.53 3.77 19.10
N VAL A 133 -0.90 4.35 17.95
CA VAL A 133 -0.59 5.70 17.53
C VAL A 133 -1.89 6.46 17.33
N THR A 134 -2.08 7.55 18.06
CA THR A 134 -3.15 8.52 17.77
C THR A 134 -2.56 9.80 17.22
N LEU A 135 -3.00 10.21 16.04
CA LEU A 135 -2.44 11.37 15.35
C LEU A 135 -2.86 12.68 16.02
N THR A 136 -1.86 13.50 16.31
CA THR A 136 -2.02 14.90 16.75
C THR A 136 -1.63 15.91 15.67
N SER A 137 -1.14 15.42 14.53
CA SER A 137 -0.77 16.16 13.34
C SER A 137 -0.76 15.23 12.13
N ALA A 138 -0.80 15.80 10.92
CA ALA A 138 -0.63 15.02 9.70
C ALA A 138 0.73 14.31 9.67
N LEU A 139 0.75 13.06 9.20
CA LEU A 139 1.99 12.34 8.96
C LEU A 139 2.71 12.83 7.70
N PRO A 140 4.03 12.70 7.61
CA PRO A 140 4.76 12.97 6.37
C PRO A 140 4.34 12.04 5.24
N ILE A 141 4.36 12.55 4.01
CA ILE A 141 4.11 11.75 2.81
C ILE A 141 5.21 10.69 2.66
N ILE A 142 4.83 9.43 2.45
CA ILE A 142 5.75 8.34 2.16
C ILE A 142 6.30 8.53 0.73
N SER A 143 7.63 8.58 0.64
CA SER A 143 8.36 8.89 -0.61
C SER A 143 9.56 7.95 -0.86
N SER A 144 9.58 6.84 -0.13
CA SER A 144 10.58 5.78 -0.14
C SER A 144 9.89 4.41 -0.02
N ASN A 145 10.67 3.33 0.03
CA ASN A 145 10.14 1.99 0.25
C ASN A 145 10.05 1.71 1.76
N ILE A 146 8.83 1.60 2.28
CA ILE A 146 8.55 1.38 3.69
C ILE A 146 7.73 0.11 3.86
N ILE A 147 8.18 -0.77 4.77
CA ILE A 147 7.39 -1.84 5.35
C ILE A 147 6.91 -1.33 6.71
N LEU A 148 5.62 -1.08 6.87
CA LEU A 148 5.03 -0.73 8.16
C LEU A 148 4.50 -2.02 8.79
N GLN A 149 5.23 -2.49 9.79
CA GLN A 149 4.88 -3.64 10.61
C GLN A 149 4.05 -3.15 11.81
N GLY A 150 2.74 -3.40 11.76
CA GLY A 150 1.79 -2.90 12.75
C GLY A 150 1.78 -3.68 14.06
N ASN A 151 2.12 -4.98 14.04
CA ASN A 151 2.06 -5.86 15.22
C ASN A 151 0.72 -5.77 15.99
N ASN A 152 -0.38 -5.71 15.24
CA ASN A 152 -1.75 -5.51 15.70
C ASN A 152 -2.01 -4.16 16.40
N HIS A 153 -1.10 -3.19 16.29
CA HIS A 153 -1.34 -1.84 16.76
C HIS A 153 -2.22 -1.03 15.80
N THR A 154 -2.89 -0.06 16.40
CA THR A 154 -3.78 0.88 15.71
C THR A 154 -3.05 2.18 15.38
N ILE A 155 -3.22 2.67 14.16
CA ILE A 155 -2.91 4.04 13.76
C ILE A 155 -4.24 4.78 13.55
N ASN A 156 -4.57 5.65 14.50
CA ASN A 156 -5.82 6.39 14.54
C ASN A 156 -5.63 7.84 14.08
N GLY A 157 -6.31 8.25 13.01
CA GLY A 157 -6.32 9.62 12.47
C GLY A 157 -7.03 10.66 13.33
N ASN A 158 -7.59 10.25 14.48
CA ASN A 158 -8.25 11.08 15.47
C ASN A 158 -9.40 11.93 14.88
N ASN A 159 -10.08 11.38 13.87
CA ASN A 159 -11.13 12.01 13.07
C ASN A 159 -10.75 13.38 12.49
N SER A 160 -9.46 13.68 12.41
CA SER A 160 -8.93 15.01 12.08
C SER A 160 -7.87 14.99 10.99
N TYR A 161 -7.22 13.85 10.80
CA TYR A 161 -6.10 13.70 9.88
C TYR A 161 -6.33 12.50 8.97
N ARG A 162 -5.94 12.64 7.70
CA ARG A 162 -5.64 11.49 6.86
C ARG A 162 -4.57 10.66 7.56
N VAL A 163 -4.71 9.33 7.55
CA VAL A 163 -3.76 8.48 8.27
C VAL A 163 -2.45 8.34 7.49
N LEU A 164 -2.49 7.85 6.24
CA LEU A 164 -1.30 7.65 5.42
C LEU A 164 -1.47 8.26 4.02
N GLU A 165 -0.37 8.80 3.49
CA GLU A 165 -0.31 9.34 2.13
C GLU A 165 1.00 8.94 1.45
N LEU A 166 0.93 8.60 0.18
CA LEU A 166 2.07 8.25 -0.66
C LEU A 166 2.13 9.15 -1.90
N ASN A 167 3.34 9.41 -2.38
CA ASN A 167 3.57 9.98 -3.71
C ASN A 167 4.13 8.92 -4.69
N SER A 168 4.48 9.35 -5.90
CA SER A 168 4.97 8.47 -6.97
C SER A 168 6.29 7.74 -6.69
N ALA A 169 7.04 8.15 -5.68
CA ALA A 169 8.25 7.44 -5.23
C ALA A 169 7.99 6.52 -4.03
N GLY A 170 6.79 6.59 -3.44
CA GLY A 170 6.41 5.83 -2.25
C GLY A 170 5.99 4.40 -2.59
N ASN A 171 6.51 3.45 -1.81
CA ASN A 171 6.02 2.08 -1.77
C ASN A 171 5.77 1.68 -0.32
N LEU A 172 4.53 1.36 0.01
CA LEU A 172 4.13 0.91 1.34
C LEU A 172 3.74 -0.56 1.32
N THR A 173 4.36 -1.35 2.17
CA THR A 173 3.81 -2.64 2.61
C THR A 173 3.29 -2.48 4.04
N LEU A 174 1.97 -2.55 4.23
CA LEU A 174 1.31 -2.48 5.53
C LEU A 174 0.96 -3.89 5.99
N ASN A 175 1.46 -4.31 7.14
CA ASN A 175 1.21 -5.63 7.71
C ASN A 175 0.61 -5.51 9.11
N ASN A 176 -0.39 -6.33 9.43
CA ASN A 176 -0.89 -6.53 10.79
C ASN A 176 -1.21 -5.22 11.51
N ALA A 177 -1.91 -4.30 10.85
CA ALA A 177 -2.21 -2.97 11.41
C ALA A 177 -3.69 -2.63 11.30
N THR A 178 -4.16 -1.77 12.19
CA THR A 178 -5.49 -1.15 12.08
C THR A 178 -5.33 0.33 11.71
N ILE A 179 -5.88 0.76 10.57
CA ILE A 179 -5.97 2.16 10.15
C ILE A 179 -7.40 2.63 10.40
N THR A 180 -7.58 3.55 11.34
CA THR A 180 -8.92 4.00 11.75
C THR A 180 -9.02 5.49 12.03
N GLY A 181 -10.25 6.02 12.07
CA GLY A 181 -10.51 7.40 12.44
C GLY A 181 -9.81 8.40 11.52
N GLY A 182 -9.42 8.00 10.31
CA GLY A 182 -8.90 8.89 9.29
C GLY A 182 -9.97 9.86 8.83
N SER A 183 -9.61 11.14 8.63
CA SER A 183 -10.54 12.14 8.13
C SER A 183 -9.83 13.11 7.19
N ALA A 184 -10.31 13.16 5.95
CA ALA A 184 -9.78 14.05 4.93
C ALA A 184 -10.89 14.90 4.31
N THR A 185 -10.60 16.20 4.12
CA THR A 185 -11.42 17.10 3.28
C THR A 185 -11.16 16.93 1.79
N GLY A 186 -10.23 16.04 1.44
CA GLY A 186 -9.99 15.54 0.09
C GLY A 186 -10.15 14.01 0.06
N PRO A 187 -9.52 13.32 -0.91
CA PRO A 187 -9.71 11.89 -1.06
C PRO A 187 -8.87 11.08 -0.06
N GLY A 188 -9.21 9.81 0.15
CA GLY A 188 -8.43 8.89 0.99
C GLY A 188 -8.40 9.30 2.44
N GLY A 189 -9.43 8.94 3.21
CA GLY A 189 -9.50 9.22 4.65
C GLY A 189 -8.47 8.39 5.44
N GLY A 190 -8.43 7.09 5.17
CA GLY A 190 -7.42 6.19 5.73
C GLY A 190 -6.10 6.32 4.96
N ILE A 191 -6.10 5.86 3.71
CA ILE A 191 -4.90 5.84 2.85
C ILE A 191 -5.19 6.60 1.55
N TYR A 192 -4.30 7.53 1.21
CA TYR A 192 -4.25 8.13 -0.13
C TYR A 192 -2.99 7.71 -0.86
N ASN A 193 -3.15 6.90 -1.90
CA ASN A 193 -2.07 6.51 -2.79
C ASN A 193 -2.06 7.41 -4.04
N TYR A 194 -1.15 8.36 -4.11
CA TYR A 194 -0.97 9.22 -5.28
C TYR A 194 0.20 8.72 -6.14
N SER A 195 -0.11 7.85 -7.09
CA SER A 195 0.82 7.23 -8.04
C SER A 195 1.91 6.32 -7.43
N GLY A 196 1.78 5.94 -6.16
CA GLY A 196 2.68 5.00 -5.50
C GLY A 196 2.22 3.54 -5.61
N VAL A 197 2.88 2.67 -4.83
CA VAL A 197 2.51 1.26 -4.68
C VAL A 197 2.12 0.97 -3.24
N VAL A 198 0.96 0.36 -3.01
CA VAL A 198 0.52 -0.04 -1.68
C VAL A 198 0.19 -1.54 -1.68
N THR A 199 0.80 -2.27 -0.77
CA THR A 199 0.42 -3.65 -0.42
C THR A 199 -0.09 -3.69 1.00
N ILE A 200 -1.27 -4.26 1.21
CA ILE A 200 -1.94 -4.34 2.51
C ILE A 200 -2.14 -5.81 2.83
N ASN A 201 -1.57 -6.29 3.92
CA ASN A 201 -1.63 -7.69 4.32
C ASN A 201 -2.16 -7.78 5.74
N ASN A 202 -3.12 -8.70 5.95
CA ASN A 202 -3.63 -9.02 7.29
C ASN A 202 -3.90 -7.74 8.09
N SER A 203 -4.57 -6.75 7.50
CA SER A 203 -4.78 -5.45 8.13
C SER A 203 -6.25 -5.05 8.05
N THR A 204 -6.61 -4.06 8.85
CA THR A 204 -7.97 -3.54 8.94
C THR A 204 -7.98 -2.06 8.67
N ILE A 205 -8.82 -1.63 7.73
CA ILE A 205 -9.02 -0.21 7.41
C ILE A 205 -10.48 0.08 7.66
N ASN A 206 -10.75 0.78 8.76
CA ASN A 206 -12.12 0.95 9.21
C ASN A 206 -12.43 2.34 9.78
N ASN A 207 -13.70 2.74 9.68
CA ASN A 207 -14.19 4.00 10.23
C ASN A 207 -13.38 5.23 9.78
N ASN A 208 -12.95 5.23 8.52
CA ASN A 208 -12.27 6.38 7.91
C ASN A 208 -13.26 7.16 7.03
N TYR A 209 -13.06 8.47 6.95
CA TYR A 209 -13.91 9.40 6.22
C TYR A 209 -13.10 10.23 5.20
N ALA A 210 -13.63 10.31 3.98
CA ALA A 210 -13.18 11.27 2.97
C ALA A 210 -14.39 12.08 2.47
N SER A 211 -14.27 13.40 2.36
CA SER A 211 -15.36 14.22 1.78
C SER A 211 -15.56 13.99 0.27
N THR A 212 -14.54 13.44 -0.41
CA THR A 212 -14.60 13.13 -1.85
C THR A 212 -14.57 11.62 -2.08
N TYR A 213 -13.47 11.05 -2.53
CA TYR A 213 -13.41 9.66 -3.00
C TYR A 213 -12.59 8.78 -2.07
N GLY A 214 -12.98 7.52 -1.92
CA GLY A 214 -12.20 6.54 -1.16
C GLY A 214 -12.20 6.85 0.32
N GLY A 215 -13.27 6.54 1.04
CA GLY A 215 -13.35 6.76 2.48
C GLY A 215 -12.23 6.05 3.23
N GLY A 216 -12.06 4.76 2.92
CA GLY A 216 -10.94 3.95 3.41
C GLY A 216 -9.67 4.21 2.59
N ILE A 217 -9.72 3.86 1.31
CA ILE A 217 -8.58 3.94 0.39
C ILE A 217 -8.96 4.72 -0.86
N ARG A 218 -8.16 5.74 -1.19
CA ARG A 218 -8.10 6.30 -2.54
C ARG A 218 -6.83 5.81 -3.23
N ASN A 219 -6.99 5.17 -4.39
CA ASN A 219 -5.91 4.86 -5.31
C ASN A 219 -5.98 5.75 -6.55
N ASP A 220 -5.16 6.80 -6.58
CA ASP A 220 -5.10 7.76 -7.67
C ASP A 220 -3.83 7.55 -8.49
N PHE A 221 -3.98 6.97 -9.68
CA PHE A 221 -2.89 6.68 -10.59
C PHE A 221 -1.82 5.66 -10.10
N GLY A 222 -2.12 4.85 -9.08
CA GLY A 222 -1.16 3.95 -8.43
C GLY A 222 -1.57 2.47 -8.45
N LEU A 223 -0.77 1.61 -7.80
CA LEU A 223 -1.04 0.17 -7.69
C LEU A 223 -1.41 -0.18 -6.25
N VAL A 224 -2.52 -0.89 -6.07
CA VAL A 224 -2.94 -1.39 -4.74
C VAL A 224 -3.17 -2.89 -4.78
N THR A 225 -2.54 -3.60 -3.85
CA THR A 225 -2.81 -5.01 -3.57
C THR A 225 -3.28 -5.17 -2.13
N ILE A 226 -4.41 -5.86 -1.92
CA ILE A 226 -5.00 -6.11 -0.62
C ILE A 226 -5.14 -7.62 -0.42
N ASN A 227 -4.57 -8.14 0.65
CA ASN A 227 -4.55 -9.57 0.96
C ASN A 227 -5.05 -9.82 2.37
N ASN A 228 -5.96 -10.77 2.54
CA ASN A 228 -6.41 -11.26 3.86
C ASN A 228 -6.82 -10.12 4.81
N SER A 229 -7.44 -9.07 4.27
CA SER A 229 -7.66 -7.81 5.00
C SER A 229 -9.13 -7.46 5.06
N THR A 230 -9.47 -6.53 5.96
CA THR A 230 -10.84 -6.06 6.15
C THR A 230 -10.93 -4.57 5.88
N ILE A 231 -11.82 -4.17 4.97
CA ILE A 231 -12.13 -2.77 4.69
C ILE A 231 -13.59 -2.55 5.09
N SER A 232 -13.84 -1.90 6.23
CA SER A 232 -15.21 -1.81 6.75
C SER A 232 -15.59 -0.50 7.42
N GLY A 233 -16.87 -0.13 7.37
CA GLY A 233 -17.34 1.08 8.07
C GLY A 233 -16.75 2.38 7.54
N ASN A 234 -16.10 2.40 6.38
CA ASN A 234 -15.53 3.62 5.81
C ASN A 234 -16.60 4.39 5.04
N THR A 235 -16.46 5.72 5.00
CA THR A 235 -17.44 6.62 4.41
C THR A 235 -16.79 7.60 3.44
N SER A 236 -17.34 7.73 2.24
CA SER A 236 -16.96 8.77 1.27
C SER A 236 -18.14 9.70 0.98
N GLY A 237 -17.90 11.01 0.83
CA GLY A 237 -18.91 11.96 0.35
C GLY A 237 -19.21 11.82 -1.16
N GLY A 238 -18.27 11.26 -1.91
CA GLY A 238 -18.39 10.84 -3.31
C GLY A 238 -18.41 9.31 -3.42
N SER A 239 -17.74 8.77 -4.44
CA SER A 239 -17.75 7.33 -4.75
C SER A 239 -16.68 6.55 -3.97
N GLY A 240 -16.90 5.25 -3.80
CA GLY A 240 -15.93 4.35 -3.16
C GLY A 240 -15.88 4.57 -1.65
N GLY A 241 -16.95 4.17 -0.94
CA GLY A 241 -16.99 4.30 0.53
C GLY A 241 -15.82 3.56 1.17
N GLY A 242 -15.60 2.31 0.76
CA GLY A 242 -14.43 1.52 1.12
C GLY A 242 -13.22 1.93 0.29
N ILE A 243 -13.29 1.68 -1.01
CA ILE A 243 -12.18 1.86 -1.95
C ILE A 243 -12.66 2.63 -3.18
N ASP A 244 -11.93 3.67 -3.56
CA ASP A 244 -12.02 4.27 -4.87
C ASP A 244 -10.68 4.10 -5.59
N SER A 245 -10.69 3.48 -6.76
CA SER A 245 -9.50 3.26 -7.59
C SER A 245 -9.69 3.88 -8.97
N ASP A 246 -8.77 4.75 -9.36
CA ASP A 246 -8.85 5.45 -10.63
C ASP A 246 -7.53 5.35 -11.41
N ASN A 247 -7.68 4.86 -12.63
CA ASN A 247 -6.72 4.75 -13.72
C ASN A 247 -5.57 3.73 -13.62
N TYR A 248 -5.53 2.79 -12.67
CA TYR A 248 -4.50 1.72 -12.59
C TYR A 248 -5.03 0.47 -11.86
N THR A 249 -4.15 -0.49 -11.55
CA THR A 249 -4.53 -1.82 -11.06
C THR A 249 -4.88 -1.84 -9.57
N LEU A 250 -6.02 -2.45 -9.25
CA LEU A 250 -6.43 -2.86 -7.92
C LEU A 250 -6.53 -4.39 -7.87
N THR A 251 -5.85 -5.05 -6.94
CA THR A 251 -5.97 -6.50 -6.73
C THR A 251 -6.39 -6.78 -5.30
N ILE A 252 -7.44 -7.56 -5.13
CA ILE A 252 -7.97 -7.91 -3.82
C ILE A 252 -8.10 -9.42 -3.72
N ASN A 253 -7.48 -10.00 -2.68
CA ASN A 253 -7.43 -11.43 -2.44
C ASN A 253 -7.89 -11.75 -1.02
N ASN A 254 -8.76 -12.75 -0.88
CA ASN A 254 -9.17 -13.32 0.41
C ASN A 254 -9.60 -12.27 1.44
N SER A 255 -10.25 -11.19 1.01
CA SER A 255 -10.53 -10.03 1.85
C SER A 255 -12.02 -9.81 2.02
N THR A 256 -12.39 -9.00 3.00
CA THR A 256 -13.78 -8.63 3.28
C THR A 256 -13.97 -7.12 3.16
N ILE A 257 -14.94 -6.70 2.35
CA ILE A 257 -15.31 -5.31 2.12
C ILE A 257 -16.80 -5.15 2.46
N THR A 258 -17.08 -4.56 3.62
CA THR A 258 -18.44 -4.58 4.18
C THR A 258 -18.78 -3.34 4.99
N GLY A 259 -20.06 -2.95 5.03
CA GLY A 259 -20.52 -1.84 5.86
C GLY A 259 -19.93 -0.48 5.45
N ASN A 260 -19.39 -0.35 4.24
CA ASN A 260 -18.88 0.93 3.75
C ASN A 260 -20.01 1.73 3.09
N SER A 261 -19.90 3.06 3.12
CA SER A 261 -20.94 3.96 2.62
C SER A 261 -20.41 5.05 1.68
N ALA A 262 -21.08 5.26 0.55
CA ALA A 262 -20.75 6.29 -0.43
C ALA A 262 -21.90 7.29 -0.61
N GLY A 263 -21.57 8.58 -0.68
CA GLY A 263 -22.52 9.65 -0.99
C GLY A 263 -22.98 9.67 -2.45
N THR A 264 -22.29 8.97 -3.35
CA THR A 264 -22.71 8.77 -4.75
C THR A 264 -22.87 7.29 -5.08
N TYR A 265 -21.84 6.62 -5.58
CA TYR A 265 -21.90 5.28 -6.13
C TYR A 265 -20.77 4.40 -5.56
N GLY A 266 -20.89 3.08 -5.58
CA GLY A 266 -19.82 2.18 -5.16
C GLY A 266 -19.57 2.30 -3.65
N GLY A 267 -20.53 1.90 -2.83
CA GLY A 267 -20.38 1.90 -1.37
C GLY A 267 -19.16 1.08 -0.94
N GLY A 268 -19.00 -0.12 -1.50
CA GLY A 268 -17.82 -0.95 -1.31
C GLY A 268 -16.63 -0.47 -2.15
N ILE A 269 -16.72 -0.68 -3.46
CA ILE A 269 -15.66 -0.36 -4.44
C ILE A 269 -16.22 0.53 -5.54
N ALA A 270 -15.49 1.59 -5.87
CA ALA A 270 -15.65 2.32 -7.13
C ALA A 270 -14.39 2.18 -7.99
N ASN A 271 -14.55 1.64 -9.21
CA ASN A 271 -13.51 1.55 -10.22
C ASN A 271 -13.72 2.65 -11.27
N GLY A 272 -13.00 3.77 -11.13
CA GLY A 272 -13.02 4.91 -12.03
C GLY A 272 -12.27 4.68 -13.35
N GLY A 273 -11.27 3.78 -13.32
CA GLY A 273 -10.45 3.40 -14.48
C GLY A 273 -9.34 2.42 -14.09
N GLY A 274 -8.83 1.64 -15.05
CA GLY A 274 -7.84 0.57 -14.80
C GLY A 274 -8.47 -0.78 -14.42
N ASP A 275 -7.62 -1.81 -14.34
CA ASP A 275 -8.06 -3.19 -14.14
C ASP A 275 -8.16 -3.54 -12.64
N THR A 276 -9.35 -3.96 -12.19
CA THR A 276 -9.56 -4.50 -10.85
C THR A 276 -9.65 -6.02 -10.91
N THR A 277 -8.96 -6.74 -10.02
CA THR A 277 -9.06 -8.19 -9.88
C THR A 277 -9.55 -8.57 -8.49
N LEU A 278 -10.57 -9.41 -8.41
CA LEU A 278 -11.17 -9.89 -7.17
C LEU A 278 -11.07 -11.42 -7.09
N ASN A 279 -10.39 -11.92 -6.06
CA ASN A 279 -10.22 -13.34 -5.82
C ASN A 279 -10.65 -13.71 -4.41
N ARG A 280 -11.57 -14.67 -4.27
CA ARG A 280 -12.03 -15.21 -2.99
C ARG A 280 -12.40 -14.11 -1.98
N THR A 281 -12.98 -13.03 -2.46
CA THR A 281 -13.25 -11.81 -1.69
C THR A 281 -14.75 -11.65 -1.48
N ILE A 282 -15.12 -11.10 -0.34
CA ILE A 282 -16.51 -10.79 0.01
C ILE A 282 -16.69 -9.28 -0.14
N VAL A 283 -17.67 -8.86 -0.94
CA VAL A 283 -18.11 -7.47 -1.04
C VAL A 283 -19.62 -7.45 -0.80
N SER A 284 -20.02 -7.18 0.44
CA SER A 284 -21.42 -7.37 0.88
C SER A 284 -21.80 -6.39 1.99
N GLY A 285 -23.03 -5.91 1.97
CA GLY A 285 -23.59 -5.00 2.98
C GLY A 285 -22.99 -3.60 2.91
N ASN A 286 -22.58 -3.14 1.72
CA ASN A 286 -22.17 -1.76 1.54
C ASN A 286 -23.38 -0.93 1.08
N THR A 287 -23.27 0.39 1.07
CA THR A 287 -24.40 1.27 0.72
C THR A 287 -23.94 2.47 -0.10
N ALA A 288 -24.75 2.88 -1.06
CA ALA A 288 -24.51 4.09 -1.83
C ALA A 288 -25.82 4.83 -2.09
N VAL A 289 -25.81 6.16 -1.97
CA VAL A 289 -27.03 6.97 -2.12
C VAL A 289 -27.62 6.87 -3.53
N SER A 290 -26.78 6.78 -4.56
CA SER A 290 -27.19 6.77 -5.97
C SER A 290 -27.19 5.37 -6.60
N GLY A 291 -26.97 4.31 -5.81
CA GLY A 291 -26.88 2.91 -6.27
C GLY A 291 -25.45 2.43 -6.51
N ASN A 292 -25.30 1.22 -7.05
CA ASN A 292 -24.02 0.49 -7.01
C ASN A 292 -23.53 0.34 -5.58
N ASN A 293 -24.37 -0.16 -4.68
CA ASN A 293 -24.02 -0.28 -3.29
C ASN A 293 -22.67 -1.02 -3.12
N GLU A 294 -22.45 -2.08 -3.88
CA GLU A 294 -21.32 -2.96 -3.63
C GLU A 294 -20.15 -2.58 -4.52
N ILE A 295 -20.38 -2.56 -5.83
CA ILE A 295 -19.35 -2.29 -6.82
C ILE A 295 -19.88 -1.39 -7.92
N LEU A 296 -19.19 -0.29 -8.16
CA LEU A 296 -19.31 0.52 -9.36
C LEU A 296 -18.15 0.23 -10.31
N GLN A 297 -18.45 -0.12 -11.55
CA GLN A 297 -17.48 -0.13 -12.66
C GLN A 297 -17.78 1.01 -13.63
N PHE A 298 -17.10 2.15 -13.45
CA PHE A 298 -17.25 3.30 -14.36
C PHE A 298 -16.30 3.22 -15.56
N GLY A 299 -15.09 2.70 -15.35
CA GLY A 299 -14.07 2.48 -16.39
C GLY A 299 -13.23 1.22 -16.13
N GLY A 300 -12.36 0.87 -17.08
CA GLY A 300 -11.50 -0.33 -17.01
C GLY A 300 -12.28 -1.66 -16.89
N ASN A 301 -11.57 -2.76 -16.62
CA ASN A 301 -12.20 -4.08 -16.43
C ASN A 301 -12.22 -4.47 -14.96
N ILE A 302 -13.28 -5.18 -14.55
CA ILE A 302 -13.29 -5.92 -13.28
C ILE A 302 -13.22 -7.41 -13.62
N TYR A 303 -12.10 -8.04 -13.30
CA TYR A 303 -11.91 -9.48 -13.38
C TYR A 303 -12.36 -10.10 -12.06
N ALA A 304 -13.58 -10.61 -12.06
CA ALA A 304 -14.09 -11.53 -11.05
C ALA A 304 -14.06 -12.97 -11.63
N ASN A 305 -14.92 -13.88 -11.15
CA ASN A 305 -14.97 -15.31 -11.47
C ASN A 305 -13.91 -16.17 -10.78
N ASN A 306 -13.67 -15.90 -9.50
CA ASN A 306 -12.74 -16.70 -8.71
C ASN A 306 -13.24 -16.85 -7.26
N PHE A 307 -14.45 -17.39 -7.13
CA PHE A 307 -15.08 -17.76 -5.86
C PHE A 307 -15.28 -16.58 -4.90
N ASN A 308 -15.67 -15.43 -5.45
CA ASN A 308 -16.06 -14.27 -4.66
C ASN A 308 -17.51 -14.39 -4.19
N LEU A 309 -17.89 -13.57 -3.20
CA LEU A 309 -19.29 -13.37 -2.81
C LEU A 309 -19.65 -11.88 -2.89
N PHE A 310 -20.78 -11.59 -3.52
CA PHE A 310 -21.26 -10.22 -3.74
C PHE A 310 -22.69 -9.98 -3.25
N GLY A 311 -22.91 -8.83 -2.64
CA GLY A 311 -24.23 -8.32 -2.24
C GLY A 311 -24.86 -9.08 -1.07
N GLU A 312 -26.11 -8.73 -0.79
CA GLU A 312 -26.95 -9.38 0.22
C GLU A 312 -28.45 -9.22 -0.09
N ASN A 313 -29.30 -10.02 0.54
CA ASN A 313 -30.68 -10.18 0.11
C ASN A 313 -31.65 -9.00 0.37
N SER A 314 -31.19 -7.90 0.96
CA SER A 314 -31.98 -6.66 1.07
C SER A 314 -31.91 -5.79 -0.20
N GLU A 315 -31.00 -6.13 -1.14
CA GLU A 315 -30.84 -5.45 -2.43
C GLU A 315 -30.91 -6.41 -3.62
N SER A 316 -31.21 -5.87 -4.79
CA SER A 316 -31.15 -6.55 -6.08
C SER A 316 -29.79 -6.39 -6.76
N ASP A 317 -29.50 -7.23 -7.76
CA ASP A 317 -28.32 -7.09 -8.64
C ASP A 317 -28.21 -5.68 -9.23
N THR A 318 -29.35 -5.06 -9.52
CA THR A 318 -29.38 -3.72 -10.12
C THR A 318 -28.85 -2.67 -9.14
N GLU A 319 -29.28 -2.74 -7.88
CA GLU A 319 -28.85 -1.87 -6.79
C GLU A 319 -27.38 -2.11 -6.42
N ALA A 320 -26.96 -3.37 -6.42
CA ALA A 320 -25.59 -3.77 -6.08
C ALA A 320 -24.56 -3.36 -7.16
N PHE A 321 -24.88 -3.48 -8.45
CA PHE A 321 -23.87 -3.43 -9.53
C PHE A 321 -24.15 -2.52 -10.75
N SER A 322 -25.38 -2.01 -10.96
CA SER A 322 -25.76 -1.54 -12.32
C SER A 322 -26.13 -0.06 -12.48
N GLY A 323 -26.10 0.76 -11.42
CA GLY A 323 -26.49 2.17 -11.46
C GLY A 323 -25.70 3.06 -12.43
N ALA A 324 -24.47 2.68 -12.81
CA ALA A 324 -23.67 3.33 -13.86
C ALA A 324 -22.57 2.44 -14.49
N GLY A 325 -22.58 1.13 -14.24
CA GLY A 325 -21.51 0.21 -14.65
C GLY A 325 -21.99 -1.07 -15.35
N THR A 326 -21.05 -1.89 -15.82
CA THR A 326 -21.33 -3.15 -16.55
C THR A 326 -20.89 -4.40 -15.79
N PHE A 327 -20.51 -4.25 -14.52
CA PHE A 327 -19.97 -5.37 -13.74
C PHE A 327 -21.04 -6.46 -13.59
N THR A 328 -20.66 -7.68 -13.92
CA THR A 328 -21.46 -8.87 -13.71
C THR A 328 -20.57 -9.90 -13.03
N PRO A 329 -20.94 -10.41 -11.84
CA PRO A 329 -20.24 -11.53 -11.21
C PRO A 329 -20.10 -12.73 -12.15
N GLY A 330 -19.00 -13.46 -12.01
CA GLY A 330 -18.71 -14.65 -12.82
C GLY A 330 -19.49 -15.89 -12.39
N LEU A 331 -19.42 -16.95 -13.18
CA LEU A 331 -20.07 -18.24 -12.92
C LEU A 331 -19.62 -18.93 -11.62
N THR A 332 -18.38 -18.72 -11.19
CA THR A 332 -17.86 -19.29 -9.94
C THR A 332 -18.10 -18.39 -8.74
N ASP A 333 -18.59 -17.17 -8.95
CA ASP A 333 -18.91 -16.25 -7.87
C ASP A 333 -20.34 -16.49 -7.36
N ILE A 334 -20.56 -16.10 -6.11
CA ILE A 334 -21.86 -16.14 -5.46
C ILE A 334 -22.46 -14.73 -5.47
N THR A 335 -23.67 -14.61 -5.99
CA THR A 335 -24.44 -13.36 -5.94
C THR A 335 -25.55 -13.56 -4.93
N ALA A 336 -25.40 -12.91 -3.76
CA ALA A 336 -26.26 -13.09 -2.60
C ALA A 336 -27.44 -12.11 -2.49
N THR A 337 -27.61 -11.29 -3.51
CA THR A 337 -28.76 -10.37 -3.71
C THR A 337 -30.10 -11.13 -3.74
N ASN A 338 -31.21 -10.39 -3.67
CA ASN A 338 -32.57 -10.97 -3.64
C ASN A 338 -32.96 -11.73 -4.93
N ASN A 339 -32.31 -11.42 -6.05
CA ASN A 339 -32.53 -12.04 -7.35
C ASN A 339 -31.26 -12.71 -7.91
N GLY A 340 -30.23 -12.84 -7.08
CA GLY A 340 -28.96 -13.46 -7.42
C GLY A 340 -28.97 -14.99 -7.37
N THR A 341 -27.79 -15.59 -7.53
CA THR A 341 -27.60 -17.04 -7.63
C THR A 341 -27.79 -17.77 -6.30
N ASN A 342 -27.58 -17.11 -5.17
CA ASN A 342 -27.75 -17.68 -3.83
C ASN A 342 -28.13 -16.61 -2.81
N SER A 343 -29.38 -16.16 -2.85
CA SER A 343 -29.87 -15.09 -2.00
C SER A 343 -29.65 -15.37 -0.50
N ALA A 344 -28.90 -14.49 0.18
CA ALA A 344 -28.57 -14.64 1.59
C ALA A 344 -28.52 -13.27 2.29
N ALA A 345 -29.06 -13.20 3.51
CA ALA A 345 -29.00 -11.99 4.33
C ALA A 345 -27.57 -11.77 4.84
N LEU A 346 -27.17 -10.51 5.04
CA LEU A 346 -25.83 -10.17 5.54
C LEU A 346 -25.44 -10.95 6.81
N GLY A 347 -26.35 -11.07 7.78
CA GLY A 347 -26.12 -11.82 9.02
C GLY A 347 -26.00 -13.35 8.84
N SER A 348 -26.34 -13.86 7.66
CA SER A 348 -26.09 -15.26 7.24
C SER A 348 -24.77 -15.40 6.47
N ILE A 349 -24.11 -14.30 6.12
CA ILE A 349 -22.81 -14.29 5.44
C ILE A 349 -21.69 -14.02 6.45
N LEU A 350 -21.84 -12.96 7.26
CA LEU A 350 -20.83 -12.41 8.16
C LEU A 350 -21.39 -12.09 9.55
N ASN A 351 -20.53 -12.17 10.56
CA ASN A 351 -20.74 -11.51 11.84
C ASN A 351 -20.45 -10.01 11.66
N ILE A 352 -21.46 -9.18 11.93
CA ILE A 352 -21.35 -7.73 11.80
C ILE A 352 -20.42 -7.10 12.85
N ALA A 353 -20.08 -7.82 13.92
CA ALA A 353 -19.09 -7.37 14.88
C ALA A 353 -17.67 -7.60 14.32
N LEU A 354 -16.89 -6.53 14.28
CA LEU A 354 -15.47 -6.56 13.94
C LEU A 354 -14.69 -7.06 15.17
N ALA A 355 -13.94 -8.15 15.03
CA ALA A 355 -13.18 -8.77 16.13
C ALA A 355 -12.02 -9.62 15.62
N ASN A 356 -11.02 -9.88 16.46
CA ASN A 356 -9.94 -10.81 16.16
C ASN A 356 -10.49 -12.25 16.09
N ASN A 357 -10.53 -12.81 14.88
CA ASN A 357 -11.09 -14.14 14.59
C ASN A 357 -9.99 -15.17 14.29
N SER A 358 -8.94 -15.22 15.11
CA SER A 358 -7.85 -16.18 14.95
C SER A 358 -8.40 -17.63 14.81
N PRO A 359 -7.73 -18.54 14.07
CA PRO A 359 -8.26 -19.88 13.73
C PRO A 359 -8.66 -20.78 14.90
N ASN A 360 -8.31 -20.41 16.14
CA ASN A 360 -8.66 -21.13 17.36
C ASN A 360 -9.54 -20.31 18.33
N GLY A 361 -10.02 -19.14 17.91
CA GLY A 361 -10.72 -18.19 18.80
C GLY A 361 -9.85 -17.69 19.96
N ASP A 362 -8.53 -17.78 19.82
CA ASP A 362 -7.58 -17.27 20.82
C ASP A 362 -7.30 -15.79 20.52
N PRO A 363 -7.83 -14.85 21.34
CA PRO A 363 -7.61 -13.43 21.13
C PRO A 363 -6.15 -13.01 21.36
N ASN A 364 -5.28 -13.91 21.83
CA ASN A 364 -3.87 -13.65 22.09
C ASN A 364 -2.92 -14.14 20.99
N ILE A 365 -3.42 -14.63 19.84
CA ILE A 365 -2.57 -14.86 18.66
C ILE A 365 -2.31 -13.49 18.01
N PRO A 366 -1.08 -12.92 18.14
CA PRO A 366 -0.79 -11.52 17.79
C PRO A 366 -0.67 -11.23 16.29
N ASP A 367 -1.05 -12.19 15.44
CA ASP A 367 -0.83 -12.13 13.99
C ASP A 367 -2.13 -12.02 13.18
N TYR A 368 -3.30 -11.95 13.85
CA TYR A 368 -4.58 -11.77 13.17
C TYR A 368 -5.20 -10.40 13.47
N PRO A 369 -5.45 -9.57 12.43
CA PRO A 369 -6.18 -8.31 12.61
C PRO A 369 -7.65 -8.58 12.92
N ASP A 370 -8.35 -7.58 13.45
CA ASP A 370 -9.80 -7.67 13.61
C ASP A 370 -10.49 -7.79 12.25
N THR A 371 -11.36 -8.77 12.06
CA THR A 371 -12.12 -9.00 10.83
C THR A 371 -13.58 -9.33 11.13
N HIS A 372 -14.41 -9.39 10.09
CA HIS A 372 -15.78 -9.88 10.19
C HIS A 372 -15.77 -11.39 9.93
N ALA A 373 -16.03 -12.20 10.95
CA ALA A 373 -16.04 -13.65 10.82
C ALA A 373 -17.14 -14.11 9.86
N LEU A 374 -16.88 -15.15 9.07
CA LEU A 374 -17.96 -15.90 8.44
C LEU A 374 -18.81 -16.57 9.51
N VAL A 375 -20.14 -16.52 9.36
CA VAL A 375 -21.04 -17.26 10.26
C VAL A 375 -21.14 -18.73 9.85
N SER A 376 -21.46 -19.61 10.80
CA SER A 376 -21.68 -21.03 10.52
C SER A 376 -22.75 -21.22 9.44
N GLY A 377 -22.42 -21.97 8.39
CA GLY A 377 -23.31 -22.19 7.24
C GLY A 377 -23.34 -21.03 6.24
N SER A 378 -22.44 -20.05 6.38
CA SER A 378 -22.29 -18.98 5.41
C SER A 378 -22.04 -19.54 4.01
N PRO A 379 -22.68 -18.99 2.97
CA PRO A 379 -22.49 -19.43 1.59
C PRO A 379 -21.04 -19.24 1.09
N ALA A 380 -20.24 -18.41 1.76
CA ALA A 380 -18.82 -18.24 1.43
C ALA A 380 -17.91 -19.36 1.99
N ILE A 381 -18.37 -20.13 2.98
CA ILE A 381 -17.57 -21.21 3.56
C ILE A 381 -17.41 -22.33 2.54
N ASP A 382 -16.17 -22.75 2.31
CA ASP A 382 -15.78 -23.85 1.40
C ASP A 382 -16.31 -23.69 -0.04
N ALA A 383 -16.64 -22.46 -0.45
CA ALA A 383 -17.11 -22.17 -1.81
C ALA A 383 -16.00 -22.28 -2.85
N ALA A 384 -14.74 -22.05 -2.45
CA ALA A 384 -13.58 -22.27 -3.29
C ALA A 384 -13.05 -23.70 -3.12
N PRO A 385 -12.62 -24.37 -4.20
CA PRO A 385 -11.95 -25.66 -4.09
C PRO A 385 -10.69 -25.50 -3.23
N SER A 386 -10.42 -26.50 -2.40
CA SER A 386 -9.17 -26.59 -1.63
C SER A 386 -7.99 -26.42 -2.57
N ALA A 387 -7.04 -25.53 -2.24
CA ALA A 387 -5.82 -25.40 -3.02
C ALA A 387 -5.14 -26.77 -3.14
N ALA A 388 -4.87 -27.21 -4.37
CA ALA A 388 -4.22 -28.49 -4.67
C ALA A 388 -2.74 -28.47 -4.33
#